data_AF-A0A965B5H8-F1
#
_entry.id   AF-A0A965B5H8-F1
#
_cell.length_a   1.000
_cell.length_b   1.000
_cell.length_c   1.000
_cell.angle_alpha   90.00
_cell.angle_beta   90.00
_cell.angle_gamma   90.00
#
_symmetry.space_group_name_H-M   'P 1'
#
loop_
_entity.id
_entity.type
_entity.pdbx_description
1 polymer ?
#
loop_
_entity_poly.entity_id
_entity_poly.type
_entity_poly.pdbx_seq_one_letter_code
_entity_poly.pdbx_strand_id
1 'polypeptide(L)'
;MTAFDFFQTEELPVPAVTPEQAREVARRYFGMDVTVTTLGSQQDANFLLTAASGAKPGPPVGVLKIANPAFSRIELEAQDAAAAFIAAAEGVRTATNLAPAGVDAIAEIPVTEIASGTPLFARILTFLSGGTLTGSGYLSPARVAALGALAGRTVRALTSFEHPGVDRVLQWDLRHATRTVDLLAGHIGEARRREAVQSAAASAWRVVESLAPDLPLQVIHGDITDDNVVCAPAGA
;
A
#
# COMPACT_ATOMS: atom_id res chain seq x y z
N MET A 1 9.99 -12.55 -16.45
CA MET A 1 10.39 -12.87 -15.07
C MET A 1 9.45 -12.10 -14.18
N THR A 2 8.72 -12.78 -13.30
CA THR A 2 7.81 -12.16 -12.32
C THR A 2 8.60 -11.20 -11.43
N ALA A 3 8.11 -9.98 -11.23
CA ALA A 3 8.89 -8.90 -10.60
C ALA A 3 9.16 -9.18 -9.10
N PHE A 4 8.15 -9.68 -8.39
CA PHE A 4 8.22 -10.09 -7.00
C PHE A 4 7.52 -11.44 -6.79
N ASP A 5 8.12 -12.33 -5.98
CA ASP A 5 7.51 -13.58 -5.54
C ASP A 5 7.62 -13.74 -4.02
N PHE A 6 6.48 -13.63 -3.35
CA PHE A 6 6.35 -13.81 -1.91
C PHE A 6 6.93 -15.14 -1.42
N PHE A 7 6.79 -16.23 -2.18
CA PHE A 7 7.25 -17.55 -1.75
C PHE A 7 8.75 -17.77 -1.94
N GLN A 8 9.46 -16.79 -2.48
CA GLN A 8 10.93 -16.78 -2.60
C GLN A 8 11.54 -15.67 -1.74
N THR A 9 10.72 -14.87 -1.06
CA THR A 9 11.16 -13.76 -0.23
C THR A 9 11.00 -14.13 1.24
N GLU A 10 11.93 -13.71 2.08
CA GLU A 10 11.84 -13.84 3.54
C GLU A 10 10.85 -12.80 4.11
N GLU A 11 10.97 -12.47 5.40
CA GLU A 11 10.19 -11.41 6.03
C GLU A 11 10.34 -10.08 5.26
N LEU A 12 9.30 -9.25 5.31
CA LEU A 12 9.25 -7.94 4.66
C LEU A 12 9.32 -6.82 5.73
N PRO A 13 10.43 -6.68 6.48
CA PRO A 13 10.52 -5.69 7.54
C PRO A 13 10.50 -4.28 6.95
N VAL A 14 9.84 -3.36 7.65
CA VAL A 14 9.86 -1.94 7.31
C VAL A 14 11.32 -1.44 7.26
N PRO A 15 11.73 -0.73 6.19
CA PRO A 15 13.06 -0.13 6.12
C PRO A 15 13.34 0.75 7.34
N ALA A 16 14.48 0.56 7.99
CA ALA A 16 14.91 1.34 9.14
C ALA A 16 15.38 2.75 8.69
N VAL A 17 14.42 3.65 8.47
CA VAL A 17 14.69 5.04 8.08
C VAL A 17 14.27 5.98 9.20
N THR A 18 15.18 6.86 9.62
CA THR A 18 14.88 7.88 10.64
C THR A 18 14.16 9.09 10.02
N PRO A 19 13.44 9.90 10.82
CA PRO A 19 12.91 11.18 10.36
C PRO A 19 13.99 12.08 9.73
N GLU A 20 15.19 12.13 10.28
CA GLU A 20 16.27 12.97 9.75
C GLU A 20 16.70 12.52 8.35
N GLN A 21 16.80 11.21 8.12
CA GLN A 21 17.08 10.64 6.80
C GLN A 21 15.93 10.90 5.82
N ALA A 22 14.68 10.73 6.25
CA ALA A 22 13.50 11.01 5.44
C ALA A 22 13.43 12.49 5.00
N ARG A 23 13.79 13.41 5.90
CA ARG A 23 13.90 14.85 5.58
C ARG A 23 15.00 15.11 4.54
N GLU A 24 16.15 14.46 4.68
CA GLU A 24 17.24 14.59 3.70
C GLU A 24 16.84 14.02 2.33
N VAL A 25 16.11 12.90 2.31
CA VAL A 25 15.54 12.34 1.08
C VAL A 25 14.58 13.34 0.41
N ALA A 26 13.65 13.92 1.17
CA ALA A 26 12.72 14.94 0.66
C ALA A 26 13.46 16.14 0.05
N ARG A 27 14.51 16.61 0.72
CA ARG A 27 15.32 17.75 0.26
C ARG A 27 16.13 17.42 -0.99
N ARG A 28 16.83 16.29 -0.99
CA ARG A 28 17.82 15.93 -2.01
C ARG A 28 17.18 15.43 -3.30
N TYR A 29 16.17 14.58 -3.20
CA TYR A 29 15.56 13.93 -4.36
C TYR A 29 14.29 14.62 -4.85
N PHE A 30 13.61 15.38 -3.98
CA PHE A 30 12.37 16.05 -4.33
C PHE A 30 12.42 17.57 -4.21
N GLY A 31 13.58 18.13 -3.80
CA GLY A 31 13.75 19.58 -3.68
C GLY A 31 12.87 20.24 -2.63
N MET A 32 12.33 19.47 -1.67
CA MET A 32 11.36 19.98 -0.69
C MET A 32 12.02 20.26 0.66
N ASP A 33 11.89 21.49 1.15
CA ASP A 33 12.23 21.83 2.53
C ASP A 33 11.00 21.71 3.43
N VAL A 34 11.00 20.66 4.26
CA VAL A 34 9.82 20.19 5.00
C VAL A 34 10.19 19.73 6.41
N THR A 35 9.20 19.80 7.30
CA THR A 35 9.22 19.05 8.56
C THR A 35 8.57 17.69 8.31
N VAL A 36 9.15 16.65 8.90
CA VAL A 36 8.70 15.27 8.73
C VAL A 36 8.18 14.67 10.04
N THR A 37 7.18 13.81 9.96
CA THR A 37 6.67 13.04 11.11
C THR A 37 6.41 11.61 10.66
N THR A 38 6.91 10.64 11.42
CA THR A 38 6.71 9.22 11.12
C THR A 38 5.22 8.87 11.17
N LEU A 39 4.76 8.12 10.17
CA LEU A 39 3.46 7.49 10.14
C LEU A 39 3.63 5.97 10.33
N GLY A 40 2.64 5.33 10.93
CA GLY A 40 2.61 3.87 11.05
C GLY A 40 2.54 3.18 9.68
N SER A 41 3.16 2.00 9.59
CA SER A 41 3.17 1.18 8.38
C SER A 41 3.59 -0.25 8.70
N GLN A 42 3.23 -1.19 7.83
CA GLN A 42 3.56 -2.61 7.98
C GLN A 42 4.73 -3.07 7.09
N GLN A 43 4.97 -2.41 5.95
CA GLN A 43 5.98 -2.85 4.96
C GLN A 43 6.88 -1.72 4.45
N ASP A 44 6.31 -0.53 4.23
CA ASP A 44 7.05 0.67 3.79
C ASP A 44 7.38 1.60 4.96
N ALA A 45 8.35 2.50 4.83
CA ALA A 45 8.52 3.60 5.77
C ALA A 45 7.75 4.83 5.29
N ASN A 46 6.77 5.30 6.08
CA ASN A 46 5.88 6.39 5.71
C ASN A 46 6.13 7.62 6.58
N PHE A 47 6.20 8.81 5.97
CA PHE A 47 6.42 10.08 6.67
C PHE A 47 5.45 11.15 6.16
N LEU A 48 4.73 11.78 7.07
CA LEU A 48 3.97 12.99 6.78
C LEU A 48 4.95 14.15 6.53
N LEU A 49 4.82 14.80 5.38
CA LEU A 49 5.57 16.01 5.06
C LEU A 49 4.69 17.23 5.33
N THR A 50 5.23 18.20 6.05
CA THR A 50 4.58 19.48 6.33
C THR A 50 5.48 20.63 5.89
N ALA A 51 4.89 21.70 5.36
CA ALA A 51 5.66 22.89 5.01
C ALA A 51 6.40 23.45 6.23
N ALA A 52 7.65 23.87 6.06
CA ALA A 52 8.38 24.57 7.10
C ALA A 52 7.71 25.94 7.37
N SER A 53 7.18 26.16 8.57
CA SER A 53 6.49 27.40 8.96
C SER A 53 6.98 27.92 10.32
N GLY A 54 8.23 28.40 10.36
CA GLY A 54 8.80 28.95 11.60
C GLY A 54 8.82 27.91 12.72
N ALA A 55 8.29 28.26 13.90
CA ALA A 55 8.34 27.40 15.09
C ALA A 55 7.28 26.27 15.13
N LYS A 56 6.33 26.23 14.19
CA LYS A 56 5.27 25.20 14.14
C LYS A 56 5.23 24.50 12.77
N PRO A 57 4.86 23.21 12.71
CA PRO A 57 4.62 22.54 11.43
C PRO A 57 3.52 23.27 10.65
N GLY A 58 3.77 23.53 9.36
CA GLY A 58 2.79 24.08 8.44
C GLY A 58 1.77 23.03 7.97
N PRO A 59 0.94 23.35 6.96
CA PRO A 59 0.00 22.38 6.41
C PRO A 59 0.72 21.16 5.79
N PRO A 60 0.07 19.98 5.76
CA PRO A 60 0.57 18.83 5.00
C PRO A 60 0.79 19.18 3.54
N VAL A 61 1.94 18.78 3.00
CA VAL A 61 2.29 18.94 1.59
C VAL A 61 2.36 17.61 0.84
N GLY A 62 2.43 16.48 1.56
CA GLY A 62 2.45 15.14 0.99
C GLY A 62 2.79 14.08 2.02
N VAL A 63 2.86 12.83 1.57
CA VAL A 63 3.36 11.69 2.33
C VAL A 63 4.52 11.08 1.58
N LEU A 64 5.72 11.16 2.16
CA LEU A 64 6.88 10.45 1.63
C LEU A 64 6.74 8.96 1.99
N LYS A 65 6.77 8.11 0.97
CA LYS A 65 6.87 6.66 1.14
C LYS A 65 8.23 6.21 0.65
N ILE A 66 8.96 5.49 1.50
CA ILE A 66 10.19 4.77 1.13
C ILE A 66 9.83 3.28 1.13
N ALA A 67 9.86 2.70 -0.06
CA ALA A 67 9.37 1.36 -0.31
C ALA A 67 10.25 0.30 0.35
N ASN A 68 9.63 -0.81 0.74
CA ASN A 68 10.37 -2.03 1.07
C ASN A 68 11.31 -2.41 -0.10
N PRO A 69 12.56 -2.82 0.16
CA PRO A 69 13.50 -3.22 -0.89
C PRO A 69 13.02 -4.37 -1.76
N ALA A 70 12.06 -5.16 -1.29
CA ALA A 70 11.46 -6.24 -2.05
C ALA A 70 10.61 -5.75 -3.25
N PHE A 71 10.15 -4.49 -3.23
CA PHE A 71 9.33 -3.95 -4.31
C PHE A 71 10.19 -3.26 -5.36
N SER A 72 10.06 -3.73 -6.59
CA SER A 72 10.77 -3.17 -7.74
C SER A 72 10.15 -1.85 -8.23
N ARG A 73 10.93 -1.08 -8.97
CA ARG A 73 10.47 0.19 -9.57
C ARG A 73 9.20 0.01 -10.42
N ILE A 74 9.13 -1.05 -11.22
CA ILE A 74 7.98 -1.30 -12.11
C ILE A 74 6.68 -1.61 -11.34
N GLU A 75 6.79 -2.22 -10.15
CA GLU A 75 5.65 -2.46 -9.28
C GLU A 75 5.15 -1.16 -8.64
N LEU A 76 6.08 -0.27 -8.26
CA LEU A 76 5.76 1.06 -7.74
C LEU A 76 5.08 1.91 -8.82
N GLU A 77 5.58 1.89 -10.05
CA GLU A 77 4.93 2.52 -11.21
C GLU A 77 3.51 1.98 -11.41
N ALA A 78 3.31 0.66 -11.27
CA ALA A 78 1.98 0.06 -11.37
C ALA A 78 1.02 0.59 -10.30
N GLN A 79 1.51 0.78 -9.07
CA GLN A 79 0.70 1.33 -7.97
C GLN A 79 0.34 2.80 -8.22
N ASP A 80 1.29 3.61 -8.68
CA ASP A 80 1.07 5.01 -9.01
C ASP A 80 0.06 5.17 -10.16
N ALA A 81 0.23 4.34 -11.21
CA ALA A 81 -0.69 4.29 -12.34
C ALA A 81 -2.10 3.85 -11.93
N ALA A 82 -2.22 2.83 -11.07
CA ALA A 82 -3.52 2.36 -10.57
C ALA A 82 -4.25 3.45 -9.77
N ALA A 83 -3.54 4.15 -8.88
CA ALA A 83 -4.11 5.26 -8.10
C ALA A 83 -4.63 6.38 -9.01
N ALA A 84 -3.87 6.77 -10.03
CA ALA A 84 -4.29 7.76 -11.02
C ALA A 84 -5.48 7.27 -11.86
N PHE A 85 -5.49 5.99 -12.26
CA PHE A 85 -6.56 5.38 -13.03
C PHE A 85 -7.90 5.41 -12.29
N ILE A 86 -7.89 5.04 -11.00
CA ILE A 86 -9.07 5.09 -10.12
C ILE A 86 -9.61 6.52 -9.98
N ALA A 87 -8.71 7.49 -9.77
CA ALA A 87 -9.10 8.90 -9.65
C ALA A 87 -9.77 9.41 -10.92
N ALA A 88 -9.20 9.10 -12.09
CA ALA A 88 -9.70 9.55 -13.38
C ALA A 88 -11.03 8.89 -13.78
N ALA A 89 -11.17 7.58 -13.56
CA ALA A 89 -12.32 6.82 -14.05
C ALA A 89 -13.58 7.03 -13.20
N GLU A 90 -13.43 7.10 -11.88
CA GLU A 90 -14.58 7.09 -10.97
C GLU A 90 -14.68 8.34 -10.12
N GLY A 91 -13.70 9.25 -10.12
CA GLY A 91 -13.70 10.41 -9.22
C GLY A 91 -13.56 10.00 -7.74
N VAL A 92 -12.93 8.85 -7.48
CA VAL A 92 -12.57 8.42 -6.13
C VAL A 92 -11.28 9.15 -5.75
N ARG A 93 -11.24 9.76 -4.56
CA ARG A 93 -10.02 10.39 -4.04
C ARG A 93 -8.99 9.30 -3.72
N THR A 94 -7.88 9.31 -4.44
CA THR A 94 -6.74 8.41 -4.19
C THR A 94 -5.49 9.23 -3.90
N ALA A 95 -4.57 8.65 -3.13
CA ALA A 95 -3.26 9.25 -2.86
C ALA A 95 -2.36 9.04 -4.09
N THR A 96 -2.46 9.92 -5.09
CA THR A 96 -1.65 9.87 -6.32
C THR A 96 -0.25 10.40 -6.08
N ASN A 97 0.74 9.90 -6.81
CA ASN A 97 2.10 10.44 -6.78
C ASN A 97 2.09 11.92 -7.23
N LEU A 98 2.70 12.79 -6.43
CA LEU A 98 2.78 14.23 -6.71
C LEU A 98 3.70 14.54 -7.89
N ALA A 99 4.68 13.68 -8.17
CA ALA A 99 5.68 13.84 -9.23
C ALA A 99 6.17 15.30 -9.40
N PRO A 100 6.89 15.86 -8.40
CA PRO A 100 7.32 17.25 -8.45
C PRO A 100 8.10 17.55 -9.74
N ALA A 101 7.87 18.72 -10.32
CA ALA A 101 8.48 19.07 -11.60
C ALA A 101 10.02 19.16 -11.50
N GLY A 102 10.71 18.63 -12.51
CA GLY A 102 12.17 18.71 -12.61
C GLY A 102 12.94 17.67 -11.77
N VAL A 103 12.24 16.73 -11.15
CA VAL A 103 12.82 15.57 -10.46
C VAL A 103 12.12 14.28 -10.88
N ASP A 104 12.73 13.13 -10.59
CA ASP A 104 12.10 11.84 -10.84
C ASP A 104 10.91 11.60 -9.89
N ALA A 105 9.80 11.12 -10.44
CA ALA A 105 8.60 10.80 -9.66
C ALA A 105 8.81 9.66 -8.66
N ILE A 106 9.73 8.75 -8.98
CA ILE A 106 10.21 7.68 -8.11
C ILE A 106 11.73 7.77 -8.08
N ALA A 107 12.27 8.20 -6.94
CA ALA A 107 13.69 8.38 -6.73
C ALA A 107 14.33 7.07 -6.24
N GLU A 108 15.52 6.76 -6.73
CA GLU A 108 16.36 5.69 -6.19
C GLU A 108 17.35 6.27 -5.17
N ILE A 109 17.32 5.73 -3.96
CA ILE A 109 18.17 6.13 -2.84
C ILE A 109 19.32 5.12 -2.72
N PRO A 110 20.59 5.56 -2.87
CA PRO A 110 21.73 4.68 -2.75
C PRO A 110 21.90 4.09 -1.35
N VAL A 111 22.45 2.87 -1.28
CA VAL A 111 22.77 2.15 -0.03
C VAL A 111 23.63 2.97 0.93
N THR A 112 24.49 3.85 0.40
CA THR A 112 25.38 4.70 1.19
C THR A 112 24.66 5.77 2.01
N GLU A 113 23.42 6.12 1.64
CA GLU A 113 22.65 7.16 2.32
C GLU A 113 21.71 6.57 3.38
N ILE A 114 21.17 5.38 3.11
CA ILE A 114 20.35 4.61 4.04
C ILE A 114 20.94 3.21 4.07
N ALA A 115 21.61 2.86 5.18
CA ALA A 115 22.33 1.61 5.39
C ALA A 115 21.39 0.37 5.40
N SER A 116 20.81 0.08 4.24
CA SER A 116 19.73 -0.86 4.00
C SER A 116 20.17 -2.09 3.21
N GLY A 117 21.44 -2.16 2.83
CA GLY A 117 22.04 -3.27 2.07
C GLY A 117 21.74 -3.27 0.57
N THR A 118 20.67 -2.62 0.12
CA THR A 118 20.27 -2.48 -1.30
C THR A 118 19.64 -1.11 -1.55
N PRO A 119 19.67 -0.55 -2.77
CA PRO A 119 19.00 0.71 -3.05
C PRO A 119 17.52 0.64 -2.69
N LEU A 120 16.99 1.75 -2.17
CA LEU A 120 15.56 1.89 -1.83
C LEU A 120 14.90 2.83 -2.82
N PHE A 121 13.60 2.67 -3.05
CA PHE A 121 12.83 3.62 -3.84
C PHE A 121 11.98 4.52 -2.97
N ALA A 122 11.88 5.79 -3.33
CA ALA A 122 11.04 6.77 -2.66
C ALA A 122 10.12 7.51 -3.62
N ARG A 123 8.96 7.91 -3.13
CA ARG A 123 7.99 8.75 -3.84
C ARG A 123 7.16 9.56 -2.86
N ILE A 124 6.60 10.67 -3.32
CA ILE A 124 5.72 11.51 -2.50
C ILE A 124 4.30 11.38 -3.02
N LEU A 125 3.40 10.91 -2.17
CA LEU A 125 1.98 10.80 -2.47
C LEU A 125 1.22 12.03 -1.99
N THR A 126 0.13 12.34 -2.68
CA THR A 126 -0.82 13.37 -2.29
C THR A 126 -1.38 13.05 -0.91
N PHE A 127 -1.28 14.00 0.02
CA PHE A 127 -1.93 13.89 1.32
C PHE A 127 -3.44 14.01 1.15
N LEU A 128 -4.19 13.01 1.60
CA LEU A 128 -5.65 13.07 1.63
C LEU A 128 -6.10 13.67 2.97
N SER A 129 -6.71 14.85 2.91
CA SER A 129 -7.31 15.47 4.09
C SER A 129 -8.54 14.69 4.56
N GLY A 130 -8.64 14.53 5.88
CA GLY A 130 -9.69 13.77 6.56
C GLY A 130 -9.09 12.97 7.71
N GLY A 131 -9.95 12.20 8.40
CA GLY A 131 -9.51 11.21 9.38
C GLY A 131 -9.63 9.79 8.81
N THR A 132 -8.87 8.85 9.36
CA THR A 132 -9.09 7.42 9.11
C THR A 132 -10.32 6.94 9.88
N LEU A 133 -10.81 5.75 9.55
CA LEU A 133 -11.85 5.10 10.34
C LEU A 133 -11.27 4.27 11.49
N THR A 134 -9.96 4.05 11.51
CA THR A 134 -9.23 3.35 12.57
C THR A 134 -9.65 3.83 13.96
N GLY A 135 -9.93 2.88 14.86
CA GLY A 135 -10.27 3.20 16.25
C GLY A 135 -11.66 3.81 16.44
N SER A 136 -12.49 3.90 15.40
CA SER A 136 -13.89 4.37 15.52
C SER A 136 -14.76 3.44 16.39
N GLY A 137 -14.35 2.19 16.57
CA GLY A 137 -15.12 1.15 17.27
C GLY A 137 -16.34 0.74 16.47
N TYR A 138 -17.43 1.49 16.57
CA TYR A 138 -18.67 1.21 15.84
C TYR A 138 -18.71 1.92 14.47
N LEU A 139 -18.91 1.14 13.42
CA LEU A 139 -19.21 1.64 12.09
C LEU A 139 -20.73 1.60 11.86
N SER A 140 -21.34 2.77 11.69
CA SER A 140 -22.77 2.85 11.39
C SER A 140 -23.11 2.20 10.04
N PRO A 141 -24.35 1.76 9.81
CA PRO A 141 -24.77 1.19 8.53
C PRO A 141 -24.47 2.11 7.34
N ALA A 142 -24.59 3.43 7.53
CA ALA A 142 -24.25 4.41 6.50
C ALA A 142 -22.74 4.41 6.15
N ARG A 143 -21.85 4.27 7.14
CA ARG A 143 -20.40 4.15 6.91
C ARG A 143 -20.05 2.85 6.20
N VAL A 144 -20.66 1.74 6.62
CA VAL A 144 -20.47 0.43 5.97
C VAL A 144 -20.97 0.45 4.51
N ALA A 145 -22.13 1.06 4.25
CA ALA A 145 -22.64 1.24 2.90
C ALA A 145 -21.71 2.12 2.05
N ALA A 146 -21.15 3.19 2.62
CA ALA A 146 -20.17 4.04 1.94
C ALA A 146 -18.86 3.30 1.61
N LEU A 147 -18.39 2.41 2.50
CA LEU A 147 -17.25 1.52 2.23
C LEU A 147 -17.56 0.55 1.08
N GLY A 148 -18.75 -0.05 1.07
CA GLY A 148 -19.19 -0.90 -0.03
C GLY A 148 -19.26 -0.15 -1.37
N ALA A 149 -19.78 1.09 -1.36
CA ALA A 149 -19.83 1.93 -2.55
C ALA A 149 -18.42 2.32 -3.03
N LEU A 150 -17.51 2.64 -2.12
CA LEU A 150 -16.10 2.89 -2.43
C LEU A 150 -15.44 1.67 -3.06
N ALA A 151 -15.60 0.49 -2.45
CA ALA A 151 -15.07 -0.76 -2.97
C ALA A 151 -15.61 -1.09 -4.37
N GLY A 152 -16.92 -0.96 -4.58
CA GLY A 152 -17.55 -1.18 -5.87
C GLY A 152 -17.06 -0.22 -6.96
N ARG A 153 -16.88 1.06 -6.64
CA ARG A 153 -16.30 2.05 -7.58
C ARG A 153 -14.84 1.73 -7.89
N THR A 154 -14.02 1.43 -6.89
CA THR A 154 -12.61 1.09 -7.10
C THR A 154 -12.44 -0.15 -7.97
N VAL A 155 -13.24 -1.21 -7.74
CA VAL A 155 -13.21 -2.42 -8.57
C VAL A 155 -13.65 -2.14 -10.01
N ARG A 156 -14.74 -1.38 -10.19
CA ARG A 156 -15.19 -0.97 -11.52
C ARG A 156 -14.14 -0.14 -12.27
N ALA A 157 -13.47 0.78 -11.58
CA ALA A 157 -12.39 1.56 -12.17
C ALA A 157 -11.27 0.66 -12.68
N LEU A 158 -10.88 -0.38 -11.94
CA LEU A 158 -9.74 -1.23 -12.27
C LEU A 158 -10.04 -2.34 -13.29
N THR A 159 -11.29 -2.47 -13.76
CA THR A 159 -11.71 -3.58 -14.64
C THR A 159 -10.87 -3.68 -15.92
N SER A 160 -10.44 -2.56 -16.49
CA SER A 160 -9.59 -2.51 -17.69
C SER A 160 -8.18 -1.97 -17.40
N PHE A 161 -7.76 -1.95 -16.14
CA PHE A 161 -6.43 -1.48 -15.77
C PHE A 161 -5.40 -2.59 -16.03
N GLU A 162 -4.39 -2.26 -16.82
CA GLU A 162 -3.27 -3.14 -17.12
C GLU A 162 -1.95 -2.39 -16.88
N HIS A 163 -0.98 -3.09 -16.30
CA HIS A 163 0.38 -2.58 -16.16
C HIS A 163 1.36 -3.76 -15.98
N PRO A 164 2.54 -3.77 -16.61
CA PRO A 164 3.47 -4.90 -16.47
C PRO A 164 3.85 -5.20 -15.01
N GLY A 165 3.95 -4.15 -14.18
CA GLY A 165 4.25 -4.29 -12.76
C GLY A 165 3.17 -4.93 -11.90
N VAL A 166 1.98 -5.27 -12.43
CA VAL A 166 0.99 -6.09 -11.71
C VAL A 166 1.20 -7.60 -11.90
N ASP A 167 2.11 -8.01 -12.79
CA ASP A 167 2.52 -9.41 -12.93
C ASP A 167 3.53 -9.78 -11.83
N ARG A 168 2.97 -10.12 -10.66
CA ARG A 168 3.69 -10.42 -9.42
C ARG A 168 2.92 -11.43 -8.56
N VAL A 169 3.62 -12.09 -7.64
CA VAL A 169 3.05 -13.08 -6.72
C VAL A 169 3.11 -12.53 -5.30
N LEU A 170 1.94 -12.22 -4.74
CA LEU A 170 1.78 -11.61 -3.42
C LEU A 170 1.08 -12.57 -2.46
N GLN A 171 1.37 -12.46 -1.15
CA GLN A 171 0.70 -13.29 -0.13
C GLN A 171 -0.82 -13.10 -0.09
N TRP A 172 -1.30 -11.93 -0.50
CA TRP A 172 -2.71 -11.56 -0.54
C TRP A 172 -3.41 -11.90 -1.87
N ASP A 173 -2.68 -12.47 -2.83
CA ASP A 173 -3.30 -12.99 -4.04
C ASP A 173 -4.07 -14.28 -3.71
N LEU A 174 -5.39 -14.22 -3.83
CA LEU A 174 -6.27 -15.35 -3.50
C LEU A 174 -6.05 -16.58 -4.39
N ARG A 175 -5.43 -16.42 -5.58
CA ARG A 175 -4.99 -17.57 -6.40
C ARG A 175 -3.92 -18.41 -5.70
N HIS A 176 -3.22 -17.82 -4.74
CA HIS A 176 -2.17 -18.47 -3.95
C HIS A 176 -2.58 -18.72 -2.49
N ALA A 177 -3.85 -18.52 -2.13
CA ALA A 177 -4.32 -18.57 -0.74
C ALA A 177 -3.92 -19.86 0.00
N THR A 178 -4.13 -21.03 -0.61
CA THR A 178 -3.77 -22.33 0.01
C THR A 178 -2.26 -22.42 0.26
N ARG A 179 -1.44 -22.05 -0.75
CA ARG A 179 0.02 -22.04 -0.65
C ARG A 179 0.49 -21.06 0.43
N THR A 180 -0.13 -19.89 0.55
CA THR A 180 0.16 -18.90 1.60
C THR A 180 -0.16 -19.46 2.99
N VAL A 181 -1.33 -20.09 3.17
CA VAL A 181 -1.71 -20.69 4.45
C VAL A 181 -0.74 -21.80 4.84
N ASP A 182 -0.36 -22.68 3.91
CA ASP A 182 0.56 -23.79 4.19
C ASP A 182 1.95 -23.29 4.59
N LEU A 183 2.46 -22.27 3.91
CA LEU A 183 3.74 -21.64 4.26
C LEU A 183 3.69 -21.02 5.67
N LEU A 184 2.63 -20.27 5.97
CA LEU A 184 2.56 -19.47 7.20
C LEU A 184 2.05 -20.25 8.43
N ALA A 185 1.40 -21.40 8.24
CA ALA A 185 0.82 -22.21 9.32
C ALA A 185 1.86 -22.59 10.39
N GLY A 186 3.12 -22.75 10.01
CA GLY A 186 4.22 -23.06 10.94
C GLY A 186 4.44 -21.99 12.02
N HIS A 187 4.09 -20.72 11.75
CA HIS A 187 4.18 -19.62 12.72
C HIS A 187 3.06 -19.64 13.77
N ILE A 188 2.04 -20.48 13.60
CA ILE A 188 0.99 -20.69 14.61
C ILE A 188 1.48 -21.78 15.58
N GLY A 189 2.05 -21.34 16.71
CA GLY A 189 2.60 -22.25 17.72
C GLY A 189 1.55 -23.15 18.39
N GLU A 190 0.31 -22.69 18.51
CA GLU A 190 -0.79 -23.49 19.07
C GLU A 190 -1.33 -24.49 18.04
N ALA A 191 -1.07 -25.78 18.25
CA ALA A 191 -1.42 -26.84 17.30
C ALA A 191 -2.91 -26.87 16.92
N ARG A 192 -3.81 -26.69 17.90
CA ARG A 192 -5.26 -26.69 17.65
C ARG A 192 -5.70 -25.53 16.77
N ARG A 193 -5.12 -24.34 17.00
CA ARG A 193 -5.39 -23.15 16.20
C ARG A 193 -4.84 -23.31 14.78
N ARG A 194 -3.64 -23.86 14.64
CA ARG A 194 -3.04 -24.18 13.34
C ARG A 194 -3.91 -25.13 12.52
N GLU A 195 -4.34 -26.24 13.13
CA GLU A 195 -5.22 -27.22 12.50
C GLU A 195 -6.57 -26.59 12.09
N ALA A 196 -7.15 -25.76 12.96
CA ALA A 196 -8.40 -25.05 12.65
C ALA A 196 -8.26 -24.13 11.42
N VAL A 197 -7.16 -23.37 11.33
CA VAL A 197 -6.89 -22.49 10.18
C VAL A 197 -6.70 -23.30 8.90
N GLN A 198 -5.89 -24.36 8.92
CA GLN A 198 -5.65 -25.21 7.75
C GLN A 198 -6.93 -25.90 7.29
N SER A 199 -7.72 -26.43 8.22
CA SER A 199 -9.00 -27.08 7.93
C SER A 199 -10.02 -26.10 7.33
N ALA A 200 -10.13 -24.89 7.87
CA ALA A 200 -11.00 -23.84 7.34
C ALA A 200 -10.57 -23.43 5.92
N ALA A 201 -9.27 -23.22 5.69
CA ALA A 201 -8.73 -22.87 4.37
C ALA A 201 -9.01 -23.98 3.34
N ALA A 202 -8.73 -25.25 3.68
CA ALA A 202 -9.02 -26.39 2.82
C ALA A 202 -10.51 -26.54 2.53
N SER A 203 -11.38 -26.25 3.50
CA SER A 203 -12.82 -26.29 3.30
C SER A 203 -13.32 -25.18 2.38
N ALA A 204 -12.79 -23.96 2.51
CA ALA A 204 -13.11 -22.86 1.61
C ALA A 204 -12.62 -23.15 0.18
N TRP A 205 -11.39 -23.65 0.04
CA TRP A 205 -10.82 -23.96 -1.28
C TRP A 205 -11.62 -25.03 -2.03
N ARG A 206 -12.11 -26.07 -1.36
CA ARG A 206 -12.99 -27.11 -1.96
C ARG A 206 -14.26 -26.54 -2.61
N VAL A 207 -14.76 -25.41 -2.13
CA VAL A 207 -15.93 -24.73 -2.73
C VAL A 207 -15.53 -23.97 -4.01
N VAL A 208 -14.33 -23.40 -4.03
CA VAL A 208 -13.85 -22.51 -5.10
C VAL A 208 -13.14 -23.27 -6.21
N GLU A 209 -12.48 -24.38 -5.90
CA GLU A 209 -11.56 -25.10 -6.80
C GLU A 209 -12.15 -25.41 -8.18
N SER A 210 -13.38 -25.94 -8.22
CA SER A 210 -14.05 -26.27 -9.49
C SER A 210 -14.45 -25.05 -10.32
N LEU A 211 -14.59 -23.88 -9.70
CA LEU A 211 -14.97 -22.63 -10.35
C LEU A 211 -13.76 -21.76 -10.68
N ALA A 212 -12.62 -21.99 -10.03
CA ALA A 212 -11.43 -21.14 -10.11
C ALA A 212 -10.97 -20.85 -11.56
N PRO A 213 -10.99 -21.80 -12.52
CA PRO A 213 -10.63 -21.52 -13.91
C PRO A 213 -11.56 -20.52 -14.61
N ASP A 214 -12.81 -20.42 -14.17
CA ASP A 214 -13.86 -19.60 -14.80
C ASP A 214 -14.08 -18.26 -14.08
N LEU A 215 -13.45 -18.05 -12.91
CA LEU A 215 -13.59 -16.82 -12.15
C LEU A 215 -12.88 -15.65 -12.86
N PRO A 216 -13.50 -14.46 -12.90
CA PRO A 216 -12.88 -13.29 -13.48
C PRO A 216 -11.64 -12.89 -12.67
N LEU A 217 -10.53 -12.66 -13.36
CA LEU A 217 -9.29 -12.15 -12.79
C LEU A 217 -9.15 -10.67 -13.14
N GLN A 218 -8.86 -9.84 -12.14
CA GLN A 218 -8.58 -8.43 -12.33
C GLN A 218 -7.61 -7.89 -11.28
N VAL A 219 -6.99 -6.76 -11.59
CA VAL A 219 -6.30 -5.95 -10.59
C VAL A 219 -7.33 -5.39 -9.61
N ILE A 220 -7.05 -5.49 -8.32
CA ILE A 220 -7.88 -4.92 -7.25
C ILE A 220 -7.01 -4.10 -6.31
N HIS A 221 -7.63 -3.23 -5.51
CA HIS A 221 -6.94 -2.61 -4.38
C HIS A 221 -6.54 -3.66 -3.32
N GLY A 222 -7.41 -4.64 -3.06
CA GLY A 222 -7.12 -5.78 -2.19
C GLY A 222 -7.11 -5.49 -0.68
N ASP A 223 -7.28 -4.23 -0.25
CA ASP A 223 -7.12 -3.84 1.16
C ASP A 223 -7.90 -2.57 1.52
N ILE A 224 -9.18 -2.51 1.12
CA ILE A 224 -10.09 -1.41 1.51
C ILE A 224 -10.61 -1.70 2.92
N THR A 225 -9.92 -1.13 3.90
CA THR A 225 -10.16 -1.29 5.34
C THR A 225 -10.31 0.06 6.02
N ASP A 226 -10.66 0.08 7.31
CA ASP A 226 -10.75 1.29 8.11
C ASP A 226 -9.40 2.03 8.26
N ASP A 227 -8.29 1.31 8.14
CA ASP A 227 -6.92 1.84 8.14
C ASP A 227 -6.53 2.51 6.81
N ASN A 228 -7.05 2.00 5.68
CA ASN A 228 -6.63 2.43 4.34
C ASN A 228 -7.62 3.36 3.64
N VAL A 229 -8.65 3.83 4.34
CA VAL A 229 -9.63 4.80 3.82
C VAL A 229 -9.56 6.10 4.59
N VAL A 230 -9.68 7.20 3.85
CA VAL A 230 -9.71 8.55 4.42
C VAL A 230 -11.09 9.16 4.23
N CYS A 231 -11.72 9.55 5.34
CA CYS A 231 -13.02 10.21 5.33
C CYS A 231 -12.93 11.57 4.63
N ALA A 232 -14.07 12.10 4.19
CA ALA A 232 -14.13 13.52 3.85
C ALA A 232 -13.83 14.37 5.10
N PRO A 233 -13.23 15.56 4.95
CA PRO A 233 -13.16 16.53 6.04
C PRO A 233 -14.55 16.83 6.60
N ALA A 234 -14.65 17.14 7.89
CA ALA A 234 -15.92 17.54 8.49
C ALA A 234 -16.46 18.81 7.79
N GLY A 235 -17.69 18.77 7.29
CA GLY A 235 -18.37 19.90 6.66
C GLY A 235 -18.21 20.03 5.13
N ALA A 236 -17.70 19.00 4.46
CA ALA A 236 -17.69 18.86 3.00
C ALA A 236 -18.95 18.16 2.47
#